data_AF-S8EJ54-F1
#
_entry.id   AF-S8EJ54-F1
#
_cell.length_a   1.000
_cell.length_b   1.000
_cell.length_c   1.000
_cell.angle_alpha   90.00
_cell.angle_beta   90.00
_cell.angle_gamma   90.00
#
_symmetry.space_group_name_H-M   'P 1'
#
loop_
_entity.id
_entity.type
_entity.pdbx_description
1 polymer ?
#
loop_
_entity_poly.entity_id
_entity_poly.type
_entity_poly.pdbx_seq_one_letter_code
_entity_poly.pdbx_strand_id
1 'polypeptide(L)' 'ARREKISERMKILQDLVPGCNKVIGKALVLDEIINYIQSLQRQVEFLSMKLEAVNARLNPMTDCFLPKEV' A
#
# COMPACT_ATOMS: atom_id res chain seq x y z
N ALA A 1 -0.09 -0.62 32.83
CA ALA A 1 -0.46 0.53 31.97
C ALA A 1 0.46 0.73 30.75
N ARG A 2 1.70 1.28 30.87
CA ARG A 2 2.52 1.61 29.68
C ARG A 2 2.99 0.39 28.86
N ARG A 3 3.55 -0.62 29.54
CA ARG A 3 4.10 -1.81 28.86
C ARG A 3 3.01 -2.64 28.17
N GLU A 4 1.85 -2.77 28.78
CA GLU A 4 0.68 -3.44 28.18
C GLU A 4 0.24 -2.76 26.89
N LYS A 5 0.11 -1.44 26.90
CA LYS A 5 -0.26 -0.67 25.69
C LYS A 5 0.74 -0.85 24.55
N ILE A 6 2.04 -0.98 24.87
CA ILE A 6 3.08 -1.27 23.87
C ILE A 6 2.95 -2.69 23.35
N SER A 7 2.78 -3.69 24.23
CA SER A 7 2.60 -5.09 23.82
C SER A 7 1.36 -5.29 22.96
N GLU A 8 0.24 -4.63 23.28
CA GLU A 8 -0.99 -4.70 22.51
C GLU A 8 -0.80 -4.13 21.10
N ARG A 9 -0.20 -2.94 20.99
CA ARG A 9 0.14 -2.35 19.68
C ARG A 9 1.10 -3.23 18.89
N MET A 10 2.07 -3.86 19.54
CA MET A 10 3.00 -4.78 18.89
C MET A 10 2.27 -6.00 18.32
N LYS A 11 1.29 -6.54 19.06
CA LYS A 11 0.48 -7.67 18.60
C LYS A 11 -0.38 -7.29 17.39
N ILE A 12 -1.04 -6.14 17.44
CA ILE A 12 -1.82 -5.62 16.31
C ILE A 12 -0.94 -5.47 15.06
N LEU A 13 0.27 -4.93 15.20
CA LEU A 13 1.19 -4.79 14.08
C LEU A 13 1.61 -6.16 13.50
N GLN A 14 1.86 -7.15 14.35
CA GLN A 14 2.21 -8.51 13.90
C GLN A 14 1.06 -9.19 13.14
N ASP A 15 -0.18 -9.01 13.60
CA ASP A 15 -1.37 -9.58 12.97
C ASP A 15 -1.67 -8.98 11.58
N LEU A 16 -1.26 -7.72 11.34
CA LEU A 16 -1.46 -7.02 10.07
C LEU A 16 -0.40 -7.32 9.02
N VAL A 17 0.80 -7.73 9.43
CA VAL A 17 1.94 -7.90 8.51
C VAL A 17 2.15 -9.38 8.17
N PRO A 18 2.03 -9.76 6.87
CA PRO A 18 2.30 -11.12 6.44
C PRO A 18 3.69 -11.57 6.86
N GLY A 19 3.81 -12.80 7.39
CA GLY A 19 5.11 -13.38 7.78
C GLY A 19 5.66 -12.90 9.13
N CYS A 20 5.12 -11.82 9.71
CA CYS A 20 5.63 -11.23 10.94
C CYS A 20 5.55 -12.16 12.17
N ASN A 21 4.50 -13.00 12.23
CA ASN A 21 4.30 -14.00 13.29
C ASN A 21 5.38 -15.11 13.34
N LYS A 22 6.20 -15.24 12.28
CA LYS A 22 7.29 -16.22 12.21
C LYS A 22 8.65 -15.64 12.61
N VAL A 23 8.73 -14.31 12.78
CA VAL A 23 9.99 -13.61 13.08
C VAL A 23 10.23 -13.60 14.59
N ILE A 24 11.42 -14.06 15.00
CA ILE A 24 11.83 -14.06 16.41
C ILE A 24 12.64 -12.80 16.69
N GLY A 25 12.21 -12.01 17.68
CA GLY A 25 12.94 -10.82 18.13
C GLY A 25 12.25 -9.51 17.74
N LYS A 26 12.13 -8.60 18.72
CA LYS A 26 11.35 -7.35 18.57
C LYS A 26 11.90 -6.39 17.52
N ALA A 27 13.22 -6.36 17.32
CA ALA A 27 13.84 -5.51 16.30
C ALA A 27 13.50 -6.01 14.89
N LEU A 28 13.69 -7.30 14.64
CA LEU A 28 13.40 -7.92 13.34
C LEU A 28 11.91 -7.84 12.98
N VAL A 29 11.01 -7.94 13.96
CA VAL A 29 9.57 -7.69 13.75
C VAL A 29 9.32 -6.29 13.19
N LEU A 30 9.98 -5.27 13.73
CA LEU A 30 9.83 -3.89 13.26
C LEU A 30 10.43 -3.70 11.86
N ASP A 31 11.55 -4.34 11.58
CA ASP A 31 12.16 -4.31 10.24
C ASP A 31 11.22 -4.92 9.19
N GLU A 32 10.57 -6.05 9.50
CA GLU A 32 9.59 -6.69 8.62
C GLU A 32 8.38 -5.78 8.37
N ILE A 33 7.91 -5.07 9.41
CA ILE A 33 6.82 -4.11 9.30
C ILE A 33 7.23 -2.95 8.37
N ILE A 34 8.44 -2.40 8.53
CA ILE A 34 8.95 -1.31 7.68
C ILE A 34 9.04 -1.78 6.22
N ASN A 35 9.59 -2.97 5.99
CA ASN A 35 9.71 -3.57 4.66
C ASN A 35 8.34 -3.76 4.00
N TYR A 36 7.34 -4.22 4.75
CA TYR A 36 5.98 -4.40 4.24
C TYR A 36 5.35 -3.06 3.83
N ILE A 37 5.47 -2.02 4.67
CA ILE A 37 4.95 -0.68 4.35
C ILE A 37 5.60 -0.12 3.08
N GLN A 38 6.92 -0.23 2.96
CA GLN A 38 7.64 0.22 1.75
C GLN A 38 7.22 -0.57 0.50
N SER A 39 6.98 -1.88 0.64
CA SER A 39 6.46 -2.70 -0.46
C SER A 39 5.07 -2.26 -0.89
N LEU A 40 4.17 -1.97 0.05
CA LEU A 40 2.83 -1.45 -0.25
C LEU A 40 2.90 -0.10 -0.97
N GLN A 41 3.77 0.81 -0.51
CA GLN A 41 3.96 2.12 -1.18
C GLN A 41 4.37 1.96 -2.64
N ARG A 42 5.33 1.08 -2.94
CA ARG A 42 5.74 0.78 -4.32
C ARG A 42 4.61 0.15 -5.15
N GLN A 43 3.82 -0.75 -4.55
CA GLN A 43 2.67 -1.35 -5.23
C GLN A 43 1.63 -0.29 -5.61
N VAL A 44 1.33 0.65 -4.71
CA VAL A 44 0.41 1.76 -4.97
C VAL A 44 0.92 2.64 -6.10
N GLU A 45 2.19 3.06 -6.05
CA GLU A 45 2.81 3.86 -7.11
C GLU A 45 2.72 3.16 -8.48
N PHE A 46 3.10 1.88 -8.53
CA PHE A 46 3.03 1.08 -9.75
C PHE A 46 1.60 0.97 -10.31
N LEU A 47 0.61 0.75 -9.44
CA LEU A 47 -0.79 0.66 -9.86
C LEU A 47 -1.32 2.02 -10.35
N SER A 48 -0.94 3.13 -9.71
CA SER A 48 -1.27 4.48 -10.16
C SER A 48 -0.73 4.74 -11.57
N MET A 49 0.54 4.40 -11.83
CA MET A 49 1.13 4.52 -13.18
C MET A 49 0.40 3.66 -14.22
N LYS A 50 0.02 2.44 -13.86
CA LYS A 50 -0.75 1.57 -14.76
C LYS A 50 -2.13 2.14 -15.06
N LEU A 51 -2.80 2.71 -14.06
CA LEU A 51 -4.10 3.35 -14.24
C LEU A 51 -3.99 4.58 -15.14
N GLU A 52 -2.99 5.43 -14.93
CA GLU A 52 -2.71 6.58 -15.80
C GLU A 52 -2.45 6.16 -17.24
N ALA A 53 -1.65 5.10 -17.45
CA ALA A 53 -1.38 4.57 -18.78
C ALA A 53 -2.65 4.02 -19.47
N VAL A 54 -3.57 3.41 -18.71
CA VAL A 54 -4.87 2.96 -19.23
C VAL A 54 -5.76 4.16 -19.55
N ASN A 55 -5.85 5.15 -18.66
CA ASN A 55 -6.63 6.36 -18.88
C ASN A 55 -6.14 7.14 -20.10
N ALA A 56 -4.82 7.27 -20.28
CA ALA A 56 -4.22 7.90 -21.45
C ALA A 56 -4.54 7.17 -22.76
N ARG A 57 -4.78 5.85 -22.74
CA ARG A 57 -5.23 5.07 -23.90
C ARG A 57 -6.72 5.23 -24.19
N LEU A 58 -7.53 5.47 -23.17
CA LEU A 58 -8.98 5.70 -23.32
C LEU A 58 -9.30 7.15 -23.72
N ASN A 59 -8.49 8.12 -23.28
CA ASN A 59 -8.71 9.54 -23.55
C ASN A 59 -8.74 9.96 -25.04
N PRO A 60 -7.89 9.44 -25.95
CA PRO A 60 -7.96 9.84 -27.37
C PRO A 60 -9.25 9.40 -28.07
N MET A 61 -10.02 8.46 -27.51
CA MET A 61 -11.29 8.04 -28.08
C MET A 61 -12.47 8.86 -27.54
N THR A 62 -12.41 9.37 -26.31
CA THR A 62 -13.50 10.18 -25.73
C THR A 62 -13.53 11.62 -26.24
N ASP A 63 -12.38 12.19 -26.62
CA ASP A 63 -12.31 13.55 -27.19
C ASP A 63 -12.86 13.64 -28.63
N CYS A 64 -12.99 12.52 -29.36
CA CYS A 64 -13.60 12.50 -30.70
C CYS A 64 -15.14 12.47 -30.68
N PHE A 65 -15.76 12.12 -29.55
CA PHE A 65 -17.23 11.92 -29.45
C PHE A 65 -17.93 12.94 -28.55
N LEU A 66 -17.26 13.97 -28.06
CA LEU A 66 -17.93 15.12 -27.45
C LEU A 66 -18.25 16.15 -28.54
N PRO A 67 -19.51 16.28 -29.01
CA PRO A 67 -19.89 17.42 -29.81
C PRO A 67 -19.69 18.66 -28.94
N LYS A 68 -18.93 19.64 -29.42
CA LYS A 68 -18.95 20.98 -28.83
C LYS A 68 -20.41 21.45 -28.87
N GLU A 69 -21.07 21.53 -27.71
CA GLU A 69 -22.35 22.23 -27.61
C GLU A 69 -22.14 23.71 -27.95
N VAL A 70 -23.07 24.23 -28.74
CA VAL A 70 -23.13 25.57 -29.34
C VAL A 70 -23.61 26.60 -28.33
#